data_AF-A0A923CCT2-F1
#
_entry.id   AF-A0A923CCT2-F1
#
_cell.length_a   1.000
_cell.length_b   1.000
_cell.length_c   1.000
_cell.angle_alpha   90.00
_cell.angle_beta   90.00
_cell.angle_gamma   90.00
#
_symmetry.space_group_name_H-M   'P 1'
#
loop_
_entity.id
_entity.type
_entity.pdbx_description
1 polymer ?
#
loop_
_entity_poly.entity_id
_entity_poly.type
_entity_poly.pdbx_seq_one_letter_code
_entity_poly.pdbx_strand_id
1 'polypeptide(L)'
;MELKGTIRTISMAPPHPMLMVTAADGREWQVDLGNPNQTARSGFTGETAKPGDAITALGNRHLDKSKAHLKAVRIVIAGRNYDMYPERIRTN
;
A
#
# COMPACT_ATOMS: atom_id res chain seq x y z
N MET A 1 -0.51 9.63 -6.26
CA MET A 1 0.01 8.65 -7.22
C MET A 1 -0.74 7.35 -7.00
N GLU A 2 -1.08 6.65 -8.08
CA GLU A 2 -1.59 5.29 -8.04
C GLU A 2 -0.49 4.34 -8.52
N LEU A 3 -0.24 3.28 -7.75
CA LEU A 3 0.71 2.22 -8.07
C LEU A 3 -0.07 0.91 -8.23
N LYS A 4 0.07 0.25 -9.38
CA LYS A 4 -0.49 -1.09 -9.63
C LYS A 4 0.64 -2.10 -9.72
N GLY A 5 0.44 -3.27 -9.14
CA GLY A 5 1.44 -4.32 -9.17
C GLY A 5 1.00 -5.58 -8.44
N THR A 6 1.99 -6.40 -8.12
CA THR A 6 1.82 -7.67 -7.40
C THR A 6 2.56 -7.62 -6.08
N ILE A 7 1.93 -8.09 -5.01
CA ILE A 7 2.56 -8.15 -3.69
C ILE A 7 3.66 -9.20 -3.71
N ARG A 8 4.86 -8.82 -3.26
CA ARG A 8 6.00 -9.72 -3.08
C ARG A 8 6.18 -10.14 -1.62
N THR A 9 6.00 -9.19 -0.71
CA THR A 9 6.19 -9.41 0.73
C THR A 9 5.28 -8.51 1.52
N ILE A 10 4.84 -9.00 2.68
CA ILE A 10 3.97 -8.31 3.61
C ILE A 10 4.68 -8.30 4.96
N SER A 11 4.82 -7.13 5.57
CA SER A 11 5.31 -6.97 6.94
C SER A 11 4.35 -6.12 7.74
N MET A 12 3.88 -6.64 8.88
CA MET A 12 3.01 -5.91 9.82
C MET A 12 3.81 -5.37 11.02
N ALA A 13 5.13 -5.34 10.93
CA ALA A 13 6.00 -4.90 12.02
C ALA A 13 5.87 -3.39 12.29
N PRO A 14 6.03 -2.94 13.56
CA PRO A 14 6.17 -1.53 13.86
C PRO A 14 7.49 -0.96 13.30
N PRO A 15 7.60 0.36 13.06
CA PRO A 15 6.63 1.43 13.36
C PRO A 15 5.52 1.58 12.33
N HIS A 16 5.69 1.03 11.12
CA HIS A 16 4.69 1.02 10.05
C HIS A 16 4.68 -0.33 9.35
N PRO A 17 3.50 -0.96 9.21
CA PRO A 17 3.31 -2.03 8.24
C PRO A 17 3.71 -1.58 6.84
N MET A 18 4.25 -2.50 6.05
CA MET A 18 4.72 -2.23 4.70
C MET A 18 4.49 -3.41 3.76
N LEU A 19 4.42 -3.12 2.48
CA LEU A 19 4.36 -4.09 1.39
C LEU A 19 5.54 -3.86 0.44
N MET A 20 6.14 -4.93 -0.02
CA MET A 20 6.99 -4.91 -1.22
C MET A 20 6.10 -5.23 -2.41
N VAL A 21 6.07 -4.36 -3.43
CA VAL A 21 5.21 -4.50 -4.61
C VAL A 21 6.05 -4.44 -5.87
N THR A 22 5.92 -5.43 -6.73
CA THR A 22 6.50 -5.40 -8.08
C THR A 22 5.50 -4.75 -9.03
N ALA A 23 5.86 -3.60 -9.58
CA ALA A 23 5.04 -2.90 -10.57
C ALA A 23 5.07 -3.59 -11.94
N ALA A 24 4.16 -3.22 -12.83
CA ALA A 24 4.05 -3.82 -14.17
C ALA A 24 5.30 -3.64 -15.05
N ASP A 25 6.11 -2.62 -14.78
CA ASP A 25 7.40 -2.36 -15.43
C ASP A 25 8.55 -3.21 -14.83
N GLY A 26 8.24 -4.10 -13.89
CA GLY A 26 9.21 -4.93 -13.18
C GLY A 26 9.91 -4.22 -12.01
N ARG A 27 9.65 -2.92 -11.79
CA ARG A 27 10.28 -2.17 -10.71
C ARG A 27 9.70 -2.56 -9.35
N GLU A 28 10.57 -2.78 -8.37
CA GLU A 28 10.15 -3.04 -6.99
C GLU A 28 9.91 -1.73 -6.23
N TRP A 29 8.82 -1.70 -5.49
CA TRP A 29 8.37 -0.56 -4.71
C TRP A 29 8.15 -0.93 -3.25
N GLN A 30 8.66 -0.09 -2.36
CA GLN A 30 8.25 -0.06 -0.97
C GLN A 30 6.96 0.74 -0.83
N VAL A 31 5.94 0.09 -0.29
CA VAL A 31 4.65 0.69 0.00
C VAL A 31 4.46 0.69 1.51
N ASP A 32 4.74 1.83 2.13
CA ASP A 32 4.49 2.03 3.55
C ASP A 32 3.00 2.28 3.77
N LEU A 33 2.40 1.54 4.71
CA LEU A 33 1.00 1.70 5.08
C LEU A 33 0.83 2.76 6.19
N GLY A 34 -0.39 2.96 6.66
CA GLY A 34 -0.64 3.76 7.87
C GLY A 34 0.09 3.19 9.09
N ASN A 35 0.11 3.94 10.20
CA ASN A 35 0.54 3.34 11.47
C ASN A 35 -0.32 2.09 11.82
N PRO A 36 0.13 1.20 12.73
CA PRO A 36 -0.58 -0.05 13.00
C PRO A 36 -2.08 0.13 13.31
N ASN A 37 -2.44 1.18 14.05
CA ASN A 37 -3.83 1.48 14.39
C ASN A 37 -4.66 1.88 13.16
N GLN A 38 -4.15 2.75 12.30
CA GLN A 38 -4.85 3.17 11.08
C GLN A 38 -4.98 2.01 10.09
N THR A 39 -3.94 1.20 9.94
CA THR A 39 -3.96 0.00 9.10
C THR A 39 -5.00 -1.00 9.60
N ALA A 40 -5.02 -1.30 10.89
CA ALA A 40 -6.03 -2.17 11.49
C ALA A 40 -7.46 -1.61 11.35
N ARG A 41 -7.66 -0.31 11.58
CA ARG A 41 -8.97 0.37 11.43
C ARG A 41 -9.49 0.37 9.99
N SER A 42 -8.59 0.39 9.01
CA SER A 42 -8.97 0.23 7.60
C SER A 42 -9.50 -1.17 7.27
N GLY A 43 -9.33 -2.13 8.18
CA GLY A 43 -9.66 -3.54 7.99
C GLY A 43 -8.58 -4.33 7.25
N PHE A 44 -7.40 -3.73 7.01
CA PHE A 44 -6.26 -4.42 6.42
C PHE A 44 -5.39 -5.07 7.49
N THR A 45 -5.13 -6.36 7.33
CA THR A 45 -4.29 -7.18 8.20
C THR A 45 -3.30 -8.00 7.38
N GLY A 46 -2.35 -8.67 8.03
CA GLY A 46 -1.42 -9.59 7.37
C GLY A 46 -2.09 -10.79 6.66
N GLU A 47 -3.36 -11.05 6.96
CA GLU A 47 -4.15 -12.15 6.37
C GLU A 47 -5.06 -11.66 5.22
N THR A 48 -5.18 -10.35 5.04
CA THR A 48 -6.04 -9.74 4.02
C THR A 48 -5.50 -9.97 2.60
N ALA A 49 -4.20 -10.20 2.49
CA ALA A 49 -3.49 -10.38 1.24
C ALA A 49 -2.35 -11.38 1.42
N LYS A 50 -1.85 -11.92 0.32
CA LYS A 50 -0.65 -12.76 0.30
C LYS A 50 0.27 -12.36 -0.86
N PRO A 51 1.56 -12.74 -0.80
CA PRO A 51 2.43 -12.67 -1.97
C PRO A 51 1.78 -13.30 -3.20
N GLY A 52 1.85 -12.62 -4.33
CA GLY A 52 1.19 -13.00 -5.59
C GLY A 52 -0.14 -12.31 -5.85
N ASP A 53 -0.79 -11.71 -4.85
CA ASP A 53 -2.04 -10.98 -5.08
C ASP A 53 -1.79 -9.68 -5.86
N ALA A 54 -2.71 -9.37 -6.77
CA ALA A 54 -2.75 -8.07 -7.45
C ALA A 54 -3.24 -6.99 -6.49
N ILE A 55 -2.57 -5.84 -6.53
CA ILE A 55 -2.81 -4.72 -5.63
C ILE A 55 -2.80 -3.39 -6.39
N THR A 56 -3.67 -2.48 -5.97
CA THR A 56 -3.57 -1.05 -6.29
C THR A 56 -3.34 -0.26 -5.02
N ALA A 57 -2.27 0.53 -4.96
CA ALA A 57 -1.94 1.40 -3.85
C ALA A 57 -2.08 2.87 -4.29
N LEU A 58 -2.98 3.60 -3.62
CA LEU A 58 -3.12 5.03 -3.78
C LEU A 58 -2.33 5.71 -2.66
N GLY A 59 -1.46 6.66 -3.00
CA GLY A 59 -0.63 7.30 -2.00
C GLY A 59 0.24 8.45 -2.51
N ASN A 60 1.10 8.91 -1.60
CA ASN A 60 2.09 9.93 -1.87
C ASN A 60 3.42 9.25 -2.19
N ARG A 61 3.97 9.54 -3.36
CA ARG A 61 5.31 9.11 -3.73
C ARG A 61 6.34 9.86 -2.89
N HIS A 62 7.44 9.20 -2.56
CA HIS A 62 8.62 9.86 -2.00
C HIS A 62 9.09 11.03 -2.90
N LEU A 63 9.54 12.13 -2.28
CA LEU A 63 9.96 13.35 -3.00
C LEU A 63 11.17 13.10 -3.90
N ASP A 64 12.16 12.36 -3.39
CA ASP A 64 13.26 11.83 -4.17
C ASP A 64 12.76 10.76 -5.17
N LYS A 65 12.81 11.10 -6.45
CA LYS A 65 12.32 10.26 -7.56
C LYS A 65 13.22 9.05 -7.85
N SER A 66 14.42 8.97 -7.30
CA SER A 66 15.25 7.76 -7.39
C SER A 66 14.68 6.64 -6.53
N LYS A 67 13.98 6.98 -5.44
CA LYS A 67 13.38 6.01 -4.52
C LYS A 67 12.05 5.51 -5.05
N ALA A 68 11.93 4.19 -5.13
CA ALA A 68 10.68 3.50 -5.43
C ALA A 68 9.89 3.30 -4.14
N HIS A 69 9.45 4.41 -3.53
CA HIS A 69 8.78 4.39 -2.23
C HIS A 69 7.50 5.23 -2.31
N LEU A 70 6.39 4.67 -1.84
CA LEU A 70 5.08 5.29 -1.73
C LEU A 70 4.51 5.12 -0.31
N LYS A 71 3.99 6.20 0.27
CA LYS A 71 3.17 6.16 1.48
C LYS A 71 1.71 6.02 1.09
N ALA A 72 1.14 4.84 1.31
CA ALA A 72 -0.24 4.53 0.98
C ALA A 72 -1.23 5.25 1.90
N VAL A 73 -2.32 5.73 1.30
CA VAL A 73 -3.51 6.22 1.99
C VAL A 73 -4.72 5.30 1.78
N ARG A 74 -4.72 4.54 0.68
CA ARG A 74 -5.68 3.47 0.37
C ARG A 74 -4.96 2.31 -0.30
N ILE A 75 -5.35 1.10 0.06
CA ILE A 75 -5.03 -0.13 -0.67
C ILE A 75 -6.32 -0.69 -1.28
N VAL A 76 -6.23 -1.23 -2.49
CA VAL A 76 -7.33 -1.94 -3.16
C VAL A 76 -6.85 -3.33 -3.54
N ILE A 77 -7.59 -4.35 -3.11
CA ILE A 77 -7.35 -5.76 -3.43
C ILE A 77 -8.69 -6.38 -3.82
N ALA A 78 -8.72 -7.07 -4.97
CA ALA A 78 -9.93 -7.70 -5.50
C ALA A 78 -11.17 -6.76 -5.51
N GLY A 79 -10.95 -5.46 -5.79
CA GLY A 79 -12.02 -4.44 -5.81
C GLY A 79 -12.46 -3.92 -4.44
N ARG A 80 -11.93 -4.46 -3.33
CA ARG A 80 -12.21 -3.97 -1.97
C ARG A 80 -11.22 -2.89 -1.56
N ASN A 81 -11.73 -1.78 -1.04
CA ASN A 81 -10.95 -0.67 -0.53
C ASN A 81 -10.60 -0.86 0.95
N TYR A 82 -9.37 -0.49 1.30
CA TYR A 82 -8.83 -0.44 2.66
C TYR A 82 -8.23 0.96 2.87
N ASP A 83 -9.02 1.83 3.49
CA ASP A 83 -8.74 3.25 3.60
C ASP A 83 -8.07 3.55 4.93
N MET A 84 -6.76 3.80 4.90
CA MET A 84 -5.95 4.07 6.09
C MET A 84 -6.05 5.53 6.52
N TYR A 85 -6.28 6.42 5.56
CA TYR A 85 -6.52 7.84 5.79
C TYR A 85 -7.65 8.33 4.86
N PRO A 86 -8.92 7.97 5.15
CA PRO A 86 -10.07 8.34 4.32
C PRO A 86 -10.14 9.86 4.06
N GLU A 87 -9.80 10.67 5.07
CA GLU A 87 -9.79 12.12 4.99
C GLU A 87 -8.77 12.69 3.98
N ARG A 88 -7.81 11.87 3.53
CA ARG A 88 -6.80 12.25 2.52
C ARG A 88 -7.18 11.81 1.10
N ILE A 89 -8.30 11.13 0.95
CA ILE A 89 -8.81 10.64 -0.32
C ILE A 89 -9.82 11.65 -0.84
N ARG A 90 -9.44 12.41 -1.88
CA ARG A 90 -10.39 13.29 -2.57
C ARG A 90 -11.25 12.44 -3.49
N THR A 91 -12.52 12.25 -3.16
CA THR A 91 -13.56 11.86 -4.13
C THR A 91 -13.92 13.10 -4.92
N ASN A 92 -13.66 13.07 -6.23
CA ASN A 92 -14.15 14.06 -7.19
C ASN A 92 -15.57 13.73 -7.61
#